data_AF-A0A353PEZ6-F1
#
_entry.id   AF-A0A353PEZ6-F1
#
_cell.length_a   1.000
_cell.length_b   1.000
_cell.length_c   1.000
_cell.angle_alpha   90.00
_cell.angle_beta   90.00
_cell.angle_gamma   90.00
#
_symmetry.space_group_name_H-M   'P 1'
#
loop_
_entity.id
_entity.type
_entity.pdbx_description
1 polymer ?
#
loop_
_entity_poly.entity_id
_entity_poly.type
_entity_poly.pdbx_seq_one_letter_code
_entity_poly.pdbx_strand_id
1 'polypeptide(L)'
;MTVMEFDQIISNARQQGDLTRLMEHIPYARLIGMVMALDEAGSPVFHLPFQKKNIGNIALPALHGGVIGGFLENSAIVHLMWTRESTQMPKTIDFCVDYLRS
;
A
#
# COMPACT_ATOMS: atom_id res chain seq x y z
N MET A 1 -12.79 8.11 -8.97
CA MET A 1 -12.17 8.98 -7.95
C MET A 1 -11.48 10.11 -8.66
N THR A 2 -11.89 11.34 -8.41
CA THR A 2 -11.13 12.53 -8.81
C THR A 2 -10.00 12.77 -7.78
N VAL A 3 -8.93 13.45 -8.16
CA VAL A 3 -7.77 13.70 -7.29
C VAL A 3 -8.19 14.41 -5.98
N MET A 4 -9.12 15.37 -6.06
CA MET A 4 -9.63 16.12 -4.91
C MET A 4 -10.35 15.26 -3.86
N GLU A 5 -10.92 14.12 -4.25
CA GLU A 5 -11.57 13.18 -3.31
C GLU A 5 -10.53 12.44 -2.46
N PHE A 6 -9.36 12.15 -3.02
CA PHE A 6 -8.32 11.38 -2.33
C PHE A 6 -7.61 12.17 -1.24
N ASP A 7 -7.33 13.45 -1.50
CA ASP A 7 -6.74 14.39 -0.54
C ASP A 7 -7.59 14.48 0.74
N GLN A 8 -8.93 14.54 0.58
CA GLN A 8 -9.88 14.58 1.68
C GLN A 8 -9.88 13.26 2.48
N ILE A 9 -9.82 12.12 1.79
CA ILE A 9 -9.77 10.79 2.41
C ILE A 9 -8.50 10.65 3.27
N ILE A 10 -7.33 11.07 2.78
CA ILE A 10 -6.08 11.02 3.54
C ILE A 10 -6.11 11.94 4.76
N SER A 11 -6.65 13.15 4.60
CA SER A 11 -6.76 14.10 5.72
C SER A 11 -7.67 13.55 6.82
N ASN A 12 -8.82 12.99 6.44
CA ASN A 12 -9.75 12.36 7.37
C ASN A 12 -9.16 11.11 8.04
N ALA A 13 -8.48 10.25 7.27
CA ALA A 13 -7.83 9.05 7.80
C ALA A 13 -6.73 9.38 8.83
N ARG A 14 -5.96 10.45 8.59
CA ARG A 14 -5.00 11.00 9.57
C ARG A 14 -5.69 11.45 10.86
N GLN A 15 -6.74 12.25 10.75
CA GLN A 15 -7.46 12.78 11.91
C GLN A 15 -8.10 11.68 12.76
N GLN A 16 -8.58 10.62 12.11
CA GLN A 16 -9.26 9.50 12.77
C GLN A 16 -8.29 8.43 13.29
N GLY A 17 -7.02 8.47 12.87
CA GLY A 17 -6.05 7.40 13.11
C GLY A 17 -6.40 6.06 12.43
N ASP A 18 -7.47 6.03 11.62
CA ASP A 18 -7.92 4.84 10.88
C ASP A 18 -7.51 4.94 9.41
N LEU A 19 -6.27 4.56 9.22
CA LEU A 19 -5.60 4.49 7.94
C LEU A 19 -5.96 3.25 7.12
N THR A 20 -6.62 2.27 7.72
CA THR A 20 -7.04 1.04 7.04
C THR A 20 -8.02 1.38 5.91
N ARG A 21 -8.91 2.35 6.15
CA ARG A 21 -9.89 2.85 5.18
C ARG A 21 -9.24 3.46 3.94
N LEU A 22 -8.05 4.05 4.08
CA LEU A 22 -7.32 4.58 2.95
C LEU A 22 -7.00 3.49 1.91
N MET A 23 -6.66 2.28 2.37
CA MET A 23 -6.32 1.17 1.47
C MET A 23 -7.53 0.70 0.66
N GLU A 24 -8.75 0.82 1.21
CA GLU A 24 -9.98 0.48 0.49
C GLU A 24 -10.26 1.42 -0.69
N HIS A 25 -9.74 2.64 -0.61
CA HIS A 25 -9.87 3.66 -1.64
C HIS A 25 -8.78 3.57 -2.72
N ILE A 26 -7.70 2.81 -2.49
CA ILE A 26 -6.66 2.54 -3.49
C ILE A 26 -7.03 1.23 -4.21
N PRO A 27 -7.44 1.28 -5.50
CA PRO A 27 -7.99 0.11 -6.18
C PRO A 27 -7.05 -1.10 -6.19
N TYR A 28 -5.75 -0.86 -6.38
CA TYR A 28 -4.75 -1.93 -6.41
C TYR A 28 -4.47 -2.51 -5.02
N ALA A 29 -4.36 -1.67 -3.98
CA ALA A 29 -4.22 -2.13 -2.59
C ALA A 29 -5.39 -3.02 -2.18
N ARG A 30 -6.63 -2.60 -2.50
CA ARG A 30 -7.84 -3.41 -2.29
C ARG A 30 -7.82 -4.71 -3.09
N LEU A 31 -7.36 -4.68 -4.35
CA LEU A 31 -7.26 -5.86 -5.20
C LEU A 31 -6.36 -6.94 -4.58
N ILE A 32 -5.19 -6.56 -4.07
CA ILE A 32 -4.21 -7.50 -3.49
C ILE A 32 -4.46 -7.80 -2.00
N GLY A 33 -5.39 -7.08 -1.35
CA GLY A 33 -5.72 -7.26 0.05
C GLY A 33 -4.72 -6.64 1.02
N MET A 34 -4.02 -5.59 0.58
CA MET A 34 -3.06 -4.84 1.40
C MET A 34 -3.78 -4.13 2.55
N VAL A 35 -3.20 -4.22 3.75
CA VAL A 35 -3.67 -3.53 4.96
C VAL A 35 -2.54 -2.74 5.61
N MET A 36 -2.88 -1.76 6.42
CA MET A 36 -1.92 -0.89 7.11
C MET A 36 -2.31 -0.74 8.58
N ALA A 37 -1.30 -0.62 9.43
CA ALA A 37 -1.42 -0.26 10.84
C ALA A 37 -0.35 0.78 11.18
N LEU A 38 -0.50 1.42 12.34
CA LEU A 38 0.59 2.20 12.94
C LEU A 38 1.29 1.32 13.99
N ASP A 39 2.61 1.39 14.06
CA ASP A 39 3.36 0.83 15.17
C ASP A 39 3.23 1.70 16.44
N GLU A 40 3.86 1.27 17.53
CA GLU A 40 3.86 2.00 18.81
C GLU A 40 4.49 3.41 18.69
N ALA A 41 5.35 3.63 17.69
CA ALA A 41 5.99 4.92 17.40
C ALA A 41 5.18 5.79 16.43
N GLY A 42 4.01 5.33 15.97
CA GLY A 42 3.17 6.05 15.01
C GLY A 42 3.67 5.97 13.56
N SER A 43 4.60 5.07 13.26
CA SER A 43 5.08 4.82 11.90
C SER A 43 4.17 3.83 11.17
N PRO A 44 3.91 4.04 9.87
CA PRO A 44 3.04 3.16 9.10
C PRO A 44 3.73 1.83 8.79
N VAL A 45 3.04 0.74 9.12
CA VAL A 45 3.43 -0.65 8.85
C VAL A 45 2.42 -1.25 7.88
N PHE A 46 2.93 -1.82 6.79
CA PHE A 46 2.11 -2.41 5.73
C PHE A 46 2.18 -3.92 5.77
N HIS A 47 1.03 -4.56 5.57
CA HIS A 47 0.93 -6.00 5.53
C HIS A 47 0.26 -6.45 4.23
N LEU A 48 0.77 -7.57 3.70
CA LEU A 48 0.17 -8.30 2.60
C LEU A 48 -0.22 -9.70 3.10
N PRO A 49 -1.42 -9.87 3.67
CA PRO A 49 -1.91 -11.17 4.09
C PRO A 49 -1.91 -12.16 2.92
N PHE A 50 -1.61 -13.43 3.21
CA PHE A 50 -1.68 -14.47 2.20
C PHE A 50 -3.09 -14.59 1.62
N GLN A 51 -3.20 -14.53 0.29
CA GLN A 51 -4.47 -14.75 -0.42
C GLN A 51 -4.21 -15.61 -1.65
N LYS A 52 -4.98 -16.68 -1.83
CA LYS A 52 -4.81 -17.63 -2.95
C LYS A 52 -4.82 -16.95 -4.32
N LYS A 53 -5.62 -15.89 -4.49
CA LYS A 53 -5.71 -15.13 -5.75
C LYS A 53 -4.42 -14.39 -6.13
N ASN A 54 -3.50 -14.16 -5.18
CA ASN A 54 -2.23 -13.48 -5.42
C ASN A 54 -1.11 -14.46 -5.82
N ILE A 55 -1.39 -15.75 -5.85
CA ILE A 55 -0.43 -16.81 -6.17
C ILE A 55 -0.35 -16.95 -7.69
N GLY A 56 0.85 -16.70 -8.23
CA GLY A 56 1.10 -16.74 -9.67
C GLY A 56 1.48 -18.13 -10.17
N ASN A 57 2.13 -18.93 -9.33
CA ASN A 57 2.48 -20.31 -9.64
C ASN A 57 1.71 -21.25 -8.70
N ILE A 58 0.88 -22.13 -9.26
CA ILE A 58 0.04 -23.04 -8.47
C ILE A 58 0.86 -24.28 -8.04
N ALA A 59 1.82 -24.70 -8.86
CA ALA A 59 2.67 -25.87 -8.60
C ALA A 59 3.73 -25.59 -7.51
N LEU A 60 4.28 -24.38 -7.49
CA LEU A 60 5.06 -23.84 -6.39
C LEU A 60 4.29 -22.62 -5.87
N PRO A 61 3.64 -22.66 -4.69
CA PRO A 61 2.68 -21.65 -4.22
C PRO A 61 3.33 -20.28 -3.92
N ALA A 62 3.91 -19.70 -4.95
CA ALA A 62 4.69 -18.48 -4.93
C ALA A 62 3.80 -17.30 -5.32
N LEU A 63 3.94 -16.22 -4.57
CA LEU A 63 3.31 -14.95 -4.91
C LEU A 63 3.79 -14.51 -6.29
N HIS A 64 2.87 -13.95 -7.07
CA HIS A 64 3.23 -13.34 -8.34
C HIS A 64 4.18 -12.15 -8.09
N GLY A 65 5.30 -12.07 -8.81
CA GLY A 65 6.29 -11.00 -8.61
C GLY A 65 5.71 -9.59 -8.76
N GLY A 66 4.74 -9.40 -9.67
CA GLY A 66 4.03 -8.13 -9.81
C GLY A 66 3.17 -7.74 -8.60
N VAL A 67 2.71 -8.72 -7.79
CA VAL A 67 2.01 -8.44 -6.53
C VAL A 67 2.99 -7.89 -5.50
N ILE A 68 4.18 -8.47 -5.39
CA ILE A 68 5.21 -7.97 -4.47
C ILE A 68 5.68 -6.58 -4.88
N GLY A 69 6.00 -6.38 -6.16
CA GLY A 69 6.41 -5.08 -6.69
C GLY A 69 5.35 -3.99 -6.44
N GLY A 70 4.10 -4.26 -6.82
CA GLY A 70 3.01 -3.31 -6.62
C GLY A 70 2.67 -3.08 -5.14
N PHE A 71 2.82 -4.08 -4.27
CA PHE A 71 2.69 -3.91 -2.82
C PHE A 71 3.76 -2.95 -2.28
N LEU A 72 5.03 -3.16 -2.64
CA LEU A 72 6.15 -2.34 -2.18
C LEU A 72 6.06 -0.90 -2.71
N GLU A 73 5.70 -0.71 -3.98
CA GLU A 73 5.50 0.62 -4.56
C GLU A 73 4.35 1.37 -3.86
N ASN A 74 3.20 0.72 -3.67
CA ASN A 74 2.06 1.34 -2.96
C ASN A 74 2.44 1.68 -1.52
N SER A 75 3.19 0.80 -0.84
CA SER A 75 3.68 1.05 0.52
C SER A 75 4.58 2.28 0.58
N ALA A 76 5.50 2.43 -0.38
CA ALA A 76 6.39 3.59 -0.45
C ALA A 76 5.63 4.90 -0.69
N ILE A 77 4.67 4.90 -1.63
CA ILE A 77 3.83 6.07 -1.92
C ILE A 77 3.05 6.50 -0.68
N VAL A 78 2.34 5.56 -0.04
CA VAL A 78 1.49 5.85 1.12
C VAL A 78 2.34 6.27 2.32
N HIS A 79 3.50 5.63 2.53
CA HIS A 79 4.46 6.03 3.56
C HIS A 79 4.91 7.48 3.34
N LEU A 80 5.30 7.84 2.11
CA LEU A 80 5.72 9.21 1.79
C LEU A 80 4.60 10.21 2.04
N MET A 81 3.37 9.89 1.62
CA MET A 81 2.22 10.72 1.90
C MET A 81 2.02 10.91 3.39
N TRP A 82 2.08 9.85 4.20
CA TRP A 82 1.94 9.92 5.66
C TRP A 82 3.03 10.80 6.29
N THR A 83 4.30 10.48 6.05
CA THR A 83 5.46 11.11 6.71
C THR A 83 5.65 12.58 6.30
N ARG A 84 5.24 12.97 5.09
CA ARG A 84 5.33 14.36 4.62
C ARG A 84 4.08 15.18 4.85
N GLU A 85 3.06 14.59 5.48
CA GLU A 85 1.73 15.16 5.58
C GLU A 85 1.15 15.62 4.23
N SER A 86 1.62 15.07 3.12
CA SER A 86 1.23 15.50 1.78
C SER A 86 -0.24 15.15 1.54
N THR A 87 -1.02 16.12 1.10
CA THR A 87 -2.36 15.88 0.59
C THR A 87 -2.31 15.43 -0.87
N GLN A 88 -1.32 15.89 -1.64
CA GLN A 88 -1.17 15.53 -3.03
C GLN A 88 -0.49 14.17 -3.21
N MET A 89 -1.00 13.38 -4.16
CA MET A 89 -0.39 12.12 -4.53
C MET A 89 0.98 12.34 -5.21
N PRO A 90 2.07 11.81 -4.65
CA PRO A 90 3.39 11.91 -5.26
C PRO A 90 3.42 11.09 -6.56
N LYS A 91 4.23 11.56 -7.51
CA LYS A 91 4.48 10.83 -8.76
C LYS A 91 5.75 10.02 -8.62
N THR A 92 5.64 8.70 -8.74
CA THR A 92 6.81 7.81 -8.80
C THR A 92 7.67 8.19 -10.01
N ILE A 93 8.97 8.40 -9.78
CA ILE A 93 9.96 8.62 -10.85
C ILE A 93 10.55 7.28 -11.26
N ASP A 94 11.04 6.53 -10.27
CA ASP A 94 11.56 5.17 -10.42
C ASP A 94 11.15 4.30 -9.22
N PHE A 95 11.23 2.98 -9.43
CA PHE A 95 11.06 1.97 -8.39
C PHE A 95 11.91 0.75 -8.76
N CYS A 96 12.73 0.28 -7.83
CA CYS A 96 13.57 -0.91 -7.99
C CYS A 96 13.34 -1.86 -6.82
N VAL A 97 13.37 -3.16 -7.09
CA VAL A 97 13.27 -4.21 -6.07
C VAL A 97 14.24 -5.34 -6.38
N ASP A 98 15.05 -5.70 -5.39
CA ASP A 98 15.94 -6.86 -5.44
C ASP A 98 15.42 -7.97 -4.54
N TYR A 99 15.23 -9.16 -5.10
CA TYR A 99 14.74 -10.32 -4.38
C TYR A 99 15.92 -11.09 -3.75
N LEU A 100 15.99 -11.07 -2.42
CA LEU A 100 17.08 -11.74 -1.69
C LEU A 100 16.83 -13.23 -1.46
N ARG A 101 15.57 -13.66 -1.51
CA ARG A 101 15.13 -15.04 -1.30
C ARG A 101 13.77 -15.31 -1.94
N SER A 102 13.45 -16.59 -2.12
CA SER A 102 12.14 -17.10 -2.53
C SER A 102 11.20 -17.31 -1.35
#